data_AF-A0A661NPV5-F1
#
_entry.id   AF-A0A661NPV5-F1
#
_cell.length_a   1.000
_cell.length_b   1.000
_cell.length_c   1.000
_cell.angle_alpha   90.00
_cell.angle_beta   90.00
_cell.angle_gamma   90.00
#
_symmetry.space_group_name_H-M   'P 1'
#
loop_
_entity.id
_entity.type
_entity.pdbx_description
1 polymer ?
#
loop_
_entity_poly.entity_id
_entity_poly.type
_entity_poly.pdbx_seq_one_letter_code
_entity_poly.pdbx_strand_id
1 'polypeptide(L)'
;MTIACTHTLRQSSPVYTSAVSRSLWVSSLLLVLAACSDAEAPAPVSTPSPAIHDDGRGAEPNDGERAQAARERRDAGGVDAEVSVESDGVQVTFPDAIGPLDPGAAPRGLDGTDARTCRPCHTEIYREWRRSLHRQSWTDPMFQAGYRRSPHLPCRRCHAPLEESDAAPADDSLAADEGVSCAVCHVRDGHVFGPEAAGAEDHASVASSAMATGAACAPCHQFNFPGPDDMPGAVFDPHEPMQNTVEEWRRSEFADTPCQTCHMPLRTDGEGRRYRSHEMRARRNPELMRQALDVDVQAVRRGAEVIVRLTLRPGVVGHAVPTGDMFRALEVDVFPEGQPQRRQRRELTRHFGPRLAFRDGEPSILVRQRRDERVGGSAGEPEALVFRLRTRRSKVRYVIRHLAMPRADAARDGVPIGHVVTPMVAGNVRVRPQ
;
A
#
# COMPACT_ATOMS: atom_id res chain seq x y z
N MET A 1 -60.78 24.67 -8.48
CA MET A 1 -61.56 25.18 -9.63
C MET A 1 -61.13 24.36 -10.84
N THR A 2 -62.09 23.64 -11.39
CA THR A 2 -62.12 22.70 -12.54
C THR A 2 -61.43 23.34 -13.79
N ILE A 3 -60.78 22.68 -14.76
CA ILE A 3 -61.11 21.59 -15.71
C ILE A 3 -59.77 21.27 -16.45
N ALA A 4 -59.14 20.09 -16.38
CA ALA A 4 -59.30 18.87 -17.19
C ALA A 4 -59.09 19.01 -18.72
N CYS A 5 -58.10 18.30 -19.28
CA CYS A 5 -58.24 17.61 -20.57
C CYS A 5 -57.37 16.34 -20.59
N THR A 6 -58.07 15.24 -20.82
CA THR A 6 -57.72 13.81 -20.95
C THR A 6 -57.07 13.54 -22.34
N HIS A 7 -56.35 12.45 -22.66
CA HIS A 7 -56.62 11.01 -22.55
C HIS A 7 -55.27 10.23 -22.69
N THR A 8 -54.91 9.17 -21.92
CA THR A 8 -55.28 7.72 -22.01
C THR A 8 -55.09 7.09 -23.42
N LEU A 9 -54.51 5.91 -23.70
CA LEU A 9 -54.30 4.57 -23.09
C LEU A 9 -53.11 3.88 -23.84
N ARG A 10 -52.20 3.12 -23.21
CA ARG A 10 -52.25 1.68 -22.81
C ARG A 10 -52.27 0.68 -24.00
N GLN A 11 -51.28 -0.23 -24.03
CA GLN A 11 -51.34 -1.67 -24.39
C GLN A 11 -49.92 -2.15 -24.83
N SER A 12 -49.19 -2.93 -24.02
CA SER A 12 -49.21 -4.40 -23.81
C SER A 12 -48.34 -5.19 -24.81
N SER A 13 -47.36 -5.90 -24.26
CA SER A 13 -46.47 -6.92 -24.87
C SER A 13 -47.25 -8.08 -25.53
N PRO A 14 -46.65 -8.95 -26.39
CA PRO A 14 -45.78 -10.05 -25.90
C PRO A 14 -44.71 -10.63 -26.87
N VAL A 15 -43.73 -11.34 -26.27
CA VAL A 15 -43.12 -12.64 -26.65
C VAL A 15 -42.60 -12.86 -28.09
N TYR A 16 -41.32 -13.28 -28.24
CA TYR A 16 -40.96 -14.48 -29.03
C TYR A 16 -39.55 -15.00 -28.70
N THR A 17 -39.48 -16.31 -28.45
CA THR A 17 -38.30 -17.19 -28.30
C THR A 17 -38.04 -17.96 -29.60
N SER A 18 -36.77 -18.19 -29.97
CA SER A 18 -36.21 -19.38 -30.66
C SER A 18 -34.76 -19.04 -31.09
N ALA A 19 -33.69 -19.78 -30.73
CA ALA A 19 -33.25 -21.11 -31.18
C ALA A 19 -33.15 -21.16 -32.72
N VAL A 20 -32.02 -21.43 -33.40
CA VAL A 20 -31.22 -22.66 -33.49
C VAL A 20 -29.99 -22.30 -34.39
N SER A 21 -28.75 -22.74 -34.12
CA SER A 21 -28.12 -23.89 -34.82
C SER A 21 -26.67 -24.11 -34.37
N ARG A 22 -26.26 -25.39 -34.46
CA ARG A 22 -25.04 -26.05 -33.99
C ARG A 22 -24.05 -26.27 -35.15
N SER A 23 -22.77 -26.47 -34.81
CA SER A 23 -21.86 -27.58 -35.23
C SER A 23 -20.40 -27.10 -35.08
N LEU A 24 -19.64 -27.55 -34.06
CA LEU A 24 -18.79 -28.76 -34.00
C LEU A 24 -17.56 -28.71 -34.93
N TRP A 25 -16.34 -28.83 -34.36
CA TRP A 25 -15.24 -29.78 -34.66
C TRP A 25 -14.02 -29.45 -33.75
N VAL A 26 -13.75 -30.24 -32.70
CA VAL A 26 -12.63 -31.22 -32.51
C VAL A 26 -11.23 -30.57 -32.33
N SER A 27 -10.75 -30.46 -31.07
CA SER A 27 -9.74 -31.30 -30.37
C SER A 27 -8.30 -31.22 -30.90
N SER A 28 -7.36 -30.81 -30.03
CA SER A 28 -6.05 -31.45 -29.86
C SER A 28 -5.38 -31.00 -28.57
N LEU A 29 -5.37 -31.91 -27.61
CA LEU A 29 -4.57 -31.95 -26.40
C LEU A 29 -3.37 -32.86 -26.71
N LEU A 30 -2.12 -32.43 -26.45
CA LEU A 30 -0.97 -33.34 -26.46
C LEU A 30 -0.01 -32.96 -25.32
N LEU A 31 0.00 -33.85 -24.32
CA LEU A 31 1.09 -34.06 -23.37
C LEU A 31 2.34 -34.50 -24.13
N VAL A 32 3.51 -34.02 -23.68
CA VAL A 32 4.77 -34.76 -23.80
C VAL A 32 5.43 -34.78 -22.43
N LEU A 33 5.57 -35.99 -21.87
CA LEU A 33 6.37 -36.38 -20.73
C LEU A 33 7.39 -37.41 -21.22
N ALA A 34 8.68 -37.17 -20.96
CA ALA A 34 9.77 -38.15 -20.75
C ALA A 34 11.05 -37.31 -20.50
N ALA A 35 11.62 -37.24 -19.29
CA ALA A 35 12.31 -38.24 -18.46
C ALA A 35 13.78 -38.49 -18.85
N CYS A 36 14.60 -38.79 -17.82
CA CYS A 36 16.06 -38.99 -17.73
C CYS A 36 16.86 -37.72 -17.37
N SER A 37 17.77 -37.69 -16.39
CA SER A 37 18.19 -38.63 -15.34
C SER A 37 19.17 -37.88 -14.42
N ASP A 38 19.20 -38.26 -13.14
CA ASP A 38 20.33 -38.28 -12.21
C ASP A 38 21.35 -37.11 -12.17
N ALA A 39 21.35 -36.38 -11.05
CA ALA A 39 22.58 -35.93 -10.39
C ALA A 39 22.28 -35.43 -8.96
N GLU A 40 22.51 -36.32 -8.00
CA GLU A 40 23.12 -36.13 -6.67
C GLU A 40 22.86 -34.85 -5.85
N ALA A 41 22.27 -35.07 -4.68
CA ALA A 41 22.28 -34.16 -3.54
C ALA A 41 23.67 -34.13 -2.86
N PRO A 42 24.18 -32.97 -2.42
CA PRO A 42 25.25 -32.94 -1.45
C PRO A 42 24.70 -33.09 -0.01
N ALA A 43 25.33 -34.00 0.72
CA ALA A 43 25.15 -34.31 2.13
C ALA A 43 25.58 -33.14 3.06
N PRO A 44 25.26 -33.19 4.37
CA PRO A 44 25.29 -32.03 5.25
C PRO A 44 26.71 -31.64 5.67
N VAL A 45 26.98 -30.34 5.69
CA VAL A 45 28.21 -29.79 6.26
C VAL A 45 28.20 -29.99 7.77
N SER A 46 29.17 -30.78 8.23
CA SER A 46 29.52 -31.03 9.61
C SER A 46 30.23 -29.81 10.19
N THR A 47 29.76 -29.34 11.34
CA THR A 47 30.45 -28.39 12.19
C THR A 47 31.51 -29.11 13.02
N PRO A 48 32.72 -28.55 13.17
CA PRO A 48 33.53 -28.79 14.35
C PRO A 48 33.42 -27.58 15.28
N SER A 49 32.90 -27.82 16.48
CA SER A 49 33.20 -26.97 17.64
C SER A 49 34.68 -27.07 17.99
N PRO A 50 35.30 -25.98 18.46
CA PRO A 50 36.33 -26.09 19.47
C PRO A 50 35.81 -25.64 20.83
N ALA A 51 36.27 -26.40 21.81
CA ALA A 51 36.05 -26.32 23.24
C ALA A 51 36.14 -24.91 23.84
N ILE A 52 35.24 -24.73 24.81
CA ILE A 52 35.27 -23.75 25.88
C ILE A 52 36.55 -23.96 26.70
N HIS A 53 37.35 -22.91 26.84
CA HIS A 53 38.16 -22.68 28.03
C HIS A 53 37.62 -21.42 28.72
N ASP A 54 36.94 -21.67 29.83
CA ASP A 54 36.60 -20.74 30.89
C ASP A 54 37.87 -20.45 31.69
N ASP A 55 38.22 -19.17 31.83
CA ASP A 55 38.95 -18.64 32.97
C ASP A 55 38.91 -17.10 32.92
N GLY A 56 38.21 -16.48 33.87
CA GLY A 56 38.47 -15.08 34.21
C GLY A 56 37.24 -14.23 34.49
N ARG A 57 36.83 -14.22 35.78
CA ARG A 57 35.90 -13.24 36.34
C ARG A 57 36.38 -11.81 36.08
N GLY A 58 35.58 -11.03 35.35
CA GLY A 58 35.64 -9.59 35.30
C GLY A 58 34.21 -9.05 35.26
N ALA A 59 33.84 -8.26 36.26
CA ALA A 59 32.50 -7.70 36.41
C ALA A 59 32.11 -6.85 35.18
N GLU A 60 30.88 -7.02 34.69
CA GLU A 60 30.31 -6.16 33.65
C GLU A 60 30.04 -4.76 34.21
N PRO A 61 30.45 -3.68 33.53
CA PRO A 61 30.15 -2.32 33.96
C PRO A 61 28.68 -1.98 33.67
N ASN A 62 28.04 -1.36 34.66
CA ASN A 62 26.67 -0.83 34.62
C ASN A 62 26.54 0.26 33.53
N ASP A 63 25.35 0.38 32.92
CA ASP A 63 24.93 1.37 31.92
C ASP A 63 25.38 2.83 32.19
N GLY A 64 25.70 3.19 33.44
CA GLY A 64 26.29 4.47 33.81
C GLY A 64 27.73 4.71 33.30
N GLU A 65 28.58 3.68 33.22
CA GLU A 65 30.00 3.82 32.81
C GLU A 65 30.17 3.85 31.28
N ARG A 66 29.20 3.28 30.53
CA ARG A 66 29.14 3.40 29.06
C ARG A 66 28.86 4.83 28.60
N ALA A 67 28.14 5.61 29.40
CA ALA A 67 27.84 7.01 29.09
C ALA A 67 29.05 7.95 29.24
N GLN A 68 30.03 7.58 30.08
CA GLN A 68 31.23 8.39 30.31
C GLN A 68 32.34 8.10 29.28
N ALA A 69 32.51 6.84 28.88
CA ALA A 69 33.42 6.46 27.80
C ALA A 69 32.99 6.99 26.40
N ALA A 70 31.71 7.30 26.22
CA ALA A 70 31.18 7.96 25.02
C ALA A 70 31.40 9.49 25.01
N ARG A 71 31.61 10.10 26.18
CA ARG A 71 31.94 11.53 26.31
C ARG A 71 33.43 11.80 26.11
N GLU A 72 34.30 10.90 26.56
CA GLU A 72 35.76 11.09 26.45
C GLU A 72 36.34 10.78 25.06
N ARG A 73 35.58 10.09 24.18
CA ARG A 73 35.93 9.94 22.74
C ARG A 73 35.55 11.15 21.88
N ARG A 74 34.86 12.15 22.43
CA ARG A 74 34.55 13.41 21.72
C ARG A 74 35.69 14.44 21.78
N ASP A 75 36.69 14.25 22.63
CA ASP A 75 37.79 15.22 22.84
C ASP A 75 39.16 14.79 22.30
N ALA A 76 39.26 13.65 21.61
CA ALA A 76 40.50 13.24 20.94
C ALA A 76 40.38 13.49 19.42
N GLY A 77 40.88 14.64 18.99
CA GLY A 77 40.83 15.13 17.61
C GLY A 77 41.14 14.08 16.55
N GLY A 78 40.14 13.82 15.72
CA GLY A 78 40.29 13.31 14.36
C GLY A 78 39.80 14.41 13.42
N VAL A 79 40.59 14.71 12.40
CA VAL A 79 40.30 15.70 11.38
C VAL A 79 38.98 15.39 10.67
N ASP A 80 37.91 16.07 11.09
CA ASP A 80 36.68 16.19 10.33
C ASP A 80 36.98 17.03 9.09
N ALA A 81 37.16 16.36 7.95
CA ALA A 81 36.92 17.00 6.67
C ALA A 81 35.40 17.21 6.59
N GLU A 82 34.91 18.32 7.14
CA GLU A 82 33.59 18.86 6.80
C GLU A 82 33.59 19.14 5.30
N VAL A 83 33.15 18.16 4.50
CA VAL A 83 32.70 18.42 3.14
C VAL A 83 31.31 19.03 3.29
N SER A 84 31.26 20.32 3.62
CA SER A 84 30.09 21.15 3.43
C SER A 84 29.87 21.27 1.92
N VAL A 85 29.09 20.36 1.36
CA VAL A 85 28.47 20.57 0.05
C VAL A 85 27.47 21.69 0.26
N GLU A 86 27.85 22.91 -0.10
CA GLU A 86 26.88 24.01 -0.22
C GLU A 86 25.85 23.58 -1.25
N SER A 87 24.66 23.16 -0.77
CA SER A 87 23.50 23.05 -1.65
C SER A 87 23.18 24.47 -2.08
N ASP A 88 23.52 24.83 -3.32
CA ASP A 88 23.24 26.14 -3.93
C ASP A 88 21.72 26.42 -3.98
N GLY A 89 21.09 26.62 -2.82
CA GLY A 89 19.65 26.84 -2.67
C GLY A 89 18.74 25.64 -3.02
N VAL A 90 19.26 24.48 -3.44
CA VAL A 90 18.44 23.31 -3.82
C VAL A 90 17.86 22.63 -2.58
N GLN A 91 16.70 23.10 -2.13
CA GLN A 91 15.86 22.41 -1.16
C GLN A 91 15.03 21.34 -1.87
N VAL A 92 14.89 20.15 -1.28
CA VAL A 92 13.81 19.23 -1.69
C VAL A 92 12.50 19.77 -1.14
N THR A 93 11.94 20.77 -1.82
CA THR A 93 10.54 21.13 -1.64
C THR A 93 9.73 20.14 -2.45
N PHE A 94 9.18 19.15 -1.77
CA PHE A 94 8.11 18.37 -2.36
C PHE A 94 6.91 19.31 -2.58
N PRO A 95 6.45 19.52 -3.83
CA PRO A 95 5.41 20.49 -4.09
C PRO A 95 4.07 20.04 -3.51
N ASP A 96 3.25 20.99 -3.06
CA ASP A 96 1.85 20.75 -2.64
C ASP A 96 0.99 20.18 -3.78
N ALA A 97 1.43 20.35 -5.03
CA ALA A 97 0.84 19.77 -6.23
C ALA A 97 1.91 18.95 -6.97
N ILE A 98 1.67 17.66 -7.18
CA ILE A 98 2.61 16.79 -7.91
C ILE A 98 2.58 17.19 -9.38
N GLY A 99 3.63 17.84 -9.90
CA GLY A 99 3.91 17.97 -11.33
C GLY A 99 4.72 16.77 -11.85
N PRO A 100 5.03 16.69 -13.15
CA PRO A 100 6.11 15.82 -13.61
C PRO A 100 7.39 16.16 -12.83
N LEU A 101 8.15 15.14 -12.51
CA LEU A 101 9.35 15.27 -11.71
C LEU A 101 10.55 15.13 -12.63
N ASP A 102 11.19 16.25 -12.88
CA ASP A 102 12.50 16.29 -13.52
C ASP A 102 13.58 16.10 -12.43
N PRO A 103 14.33 14.98 -12.44
CA PRO A 103 15.43 14.79 -11.52
C PRO A 103 16.63 15.70 -11.84
N GLY A 104 16.64 16.37 -12.99
CA GLY A 104 17.73 17.22 -13.46
C GLY A 104 18.97 16.42 -13.85
N ALA A 105 20.13 17.04 -13.70
CA ALA A 105 21.41 16.41 -14.01
C ALA A 105 21.65 15.12 -13.19
N ALA A 106 22.35 14.16 -13.77
CA ALA A 106 22.78 12.96 -13.06
C ALA A 106 23.75 13.32 -11.90
N PRO A 107 23.73 12.56 -10.79
CA PRO A 107 24.71 12.74 -9.74
C PRO A 107 26.14 12.60 -10.25
N ARG A 108 27.07 13.34 -9.63
CA ARG A 108 28.49 13.27 -9.97
C ARG A 108 28.96 11.80 -9.94
N GLY A 109 29.73 11.40 -10.96
CA GLY A 109 30.25 10.04 -11.08
C GLY A 109 29.27 9.02 -11.67
N LEU A 110 28.04 9.42 -11.99
CA LEU A 110 27.04 8.58 -12.62
C LEU A 110 26.69 9.07 -14.03
N ASP A 111 26.48 8.14 -14.96
CA ASP A 111 26.16 8.43 -16.36
C ASP A 111 24.65 8.69 -16.60
N GLY A 112 23.83 8.68 -15.55
CA GLY A 112 22.38 8.87 -15.66
C GLY A 112 21.62 8.71 -14.35
N THR A 113 20.30 8.89 -14.41
CA THR A 113 19.37 8.81 -13.27
C THR A 113 18.56 7.51 -13.23
N ASP A 114 18.75 6.61 -14.21
CA ASP A 114 18.23 5.24 -14.21
C ASP A 114 18.59 4.51 -12.91
N ALA A 115 17.64 3.77 -12.33
CA ALA A 115 17.89 2.94 -11.17
C ALA A 115 18.98 1.88 -11.42
N ARG A 116 19.19 1.47 -12.68
CA ARG A 116 20.27 0.55 -13.07
C ARG A 116 21.66 1.10 -12.80
N THR A 117 21.83 2.42 -12.87
CA THR A 117 23.11 3.09 -12.60
C THR A 117 23.46 3.04 -11.11
N CYS A 118 22.44 3.00 -10.23
CA CYS A 118 22.64 2.85 -8.78
C CYS A 118 22.95 1.41 -8.35
N ARG A 119 22.56 0.41 -9.14
CA ARG A 119 22.62 -1.02 -8.78
C ARG A 119 24.00 -1.51 -8.35
N PRO A 120 25.12 -1.18 -9.03
CA PRO A 120 26.43 -1.74 -8.70
C PRO A 120 26.84 -1.48 -7.24
N CYS A 121 26.57 -0.27 -6.73
CA CYS A 121 26.94 0.13 -5.37
C CYS A 121 25.80 -0.10 -4.35
N HIS A 122 24.54 -0.10 -4.79
CA HIS A 122 23.35 -0.26 -3.94
C HIS A 122 22.56 -1.53 -4.27
N THR A 123 23.23 -2.68 -4.30
CA THR A 123 22.67 -3.96 -4.78
C THR A 123 21.43 -4.41 -3.98
N GLU A 124 21.48 -4.38 -2.65
CA GLU A 124 20.38 -4.77 -1.76
C GLU A 124 19.18 -3.86 -1.95
N ILE A 125 19.40 -2.54 -1.90
CA ILE A 125 18.36 -1.51 -2.09
C ILE A 125 17.69 -1.67 -3.45
N TYR A 126 18.48 -1.82 -4.53
CA TYR A 126 17.95 -2.02 -5.88
C TYR A 126 17.09 -3.28 -5.96
N ARG A 127 17.55 -4.39 -5.38
CA ARG A 127 16.80 -5.66 -5.37
C ARG A 127 15.47 -5.52 -4.64
N GLU A 128 15.45 -4.80 -3.54
CA GLU A 128 14.25 -4.54 -2.73
C GLU A 128 13.26 -3.63 -3.46
N TRP A 129 13.72 -2.49 -3.97
CA TRP A 129 12.93 -1.55 -4.77
C TRP A 129 12.31 -2.23 -5.99
N ARG A 130 13.08 -3.04 -6.73
CA ARG A 130 12.62 -3.72 -7.95
C ARG A 130 11.40 -4.63 -7.70
N ARG A 131 11.24 -5.13 -6.46
CA ARG A 131 10.12 -5.99 -6.05
C ARG A 131 8.95 -5.21 -5.42
N SER A 132 9.15 -3.93 -5.13
CA SER A 132 8.18 -3.07 -4.48
C SER A 132 7.00 -2.71 -5.38
N LEU A 133 5.94 -2.20 -4.76
CA LEU A 133 4.82 -1.59 -5.49
C LEU A 133 5.16 -0.21 -6.06
N HIS A 134 6.24 0.44 -5.59
CA HIS A 134 6.71 1.72 -6.12
C HIS A 134 7.34 1.54 -7.49
N ARG A 135 8.21 0.53 -7.66
CA ARG A 135 8.66 0.12 -8.99
C ARG A 135 7.49 -0.23 -9.90
N GLN A 136 6.53 -0.98 -9.38
CA GLN A 136 5.38 -1.45 -10.17
C GLN A 136 4.26 -0.41 -10.28
N SER A 137 4.47 0.84 -9.86
CA SER A 137 3.38 1.83 -9.77
C SER A 137 2.69 2.03 -11.11
N TRP A 138 3.44 2.14 -12.21
CA TRP A 138 2.86 2.21 -13.55
C TRP A 138 2.33 0.87 -14.03
N THR A 139 3.11 -0.20 -13.90
CA THR A 139 2.80 -1.50 -14.52
C THR A 139 1.81 -2.36 -13.74
N ASP A 140 1.38 -1.95 -12.53
CA ASP A 140 0.47 -2.75 -11.70
C ASP A 140 -0.85 -2.99 -12.46
N PRO A 141 -1.30 -4.26 -12.62
CA PRO A 141 -2.50 -4.57 -13.39
C PRO A 141 -3.77 -3.90 -12.87
N MET A 142 -3.86 -3.64 -11.56
CA MET A 142 -5.01 -2.96 -10.99
C MET A 142 -5.01 -1.48 -11.35
N PHE A 143 -3.85 -0.84 -11.26
CA PHE A 143 -3.71 0.55 -11.71
C PHE A 143 -4.02 0.67 -13.19
N GLN A 144 -3.43 -0.18 -14.03
CA GLN A 144 -3.67 -0.18 -15.48
C GLN A 144 -5.14 -0.41 -15.84
N ALA A 145 -5.85 -1.28 -15.11
CA ALA A 145 -7.29 -1.46 -15.25
C ALA A 145 -8.09 -0.18 -14.94
N GLY A 146 -7.73 0.54 -13.87
CA GLY A 146 -8.35 1.82 -13.53
C GLY A 146 -8.02 2.92 -14.54
N TYR A 147 -6.74 3.04 -14.90
CA TYR A 147 -6.24 4.06 -15.80
C TYR A 147 -6.84 3.95 -17.20
N ARG A 148 -7.02 2.74 -17.75
CA ARG A 148 -7.71 2.56 -19.04
C ARG A 148 -9.14 3.11 -19.07
N ARG A 149 -9.82 3.18 -17.92
CA ARG A 149 -11.17 3.75 -17.81
C ARG A 149 -11.18 5.26 -17.65
N SER A 150 -10.07 5.83 -17.15
CA SER A 150 -9.95 7.25 -16.82
C SER A 150 -8.48 7.69 -16.97
N PRO A 151 -7.98 7.84 -18.21
CA PRO A 151 -6.55 8.05 -18.48
C PRO A 151 -6.17 9.53 -18.31
N HIS A 152 -6.16 10.02 -17.06
CA HIS A 152 -5.91 11.42 -16.77
C HIS A 152 -4.49 11.67 -16.24
N LEU A 153 -3.96 12.85 -16.58
CA LEU A 153 -2.63 13.31 -16.18
C LEU A 153 -2.36 13.21 -14.67
N PRO A 154 -3.29 13.58 -13.76
CA PRO A 154 -3.06 13.49 -12.31
C PRO A 154 -2.63 12.11 -11.83
N CYS A 155 -3.09 11.03 -12.48
CA CYS A 155 -2.71 9.67 -12.11
C CYS A 155 -1.23 9.37 -12.39
N ARG A 156 -0.69 9.89 -13.48
CA ARG A 156 0.71 9.64 -13.89
C ARG A 156 1.72 10.31 -12.97
N ARG A 157 1.37 11.47 -12.42
CA ARG A 157 2.22 12.21 -11.48
C ARG A 157 2.61 11.38 -10.24
N CYS A 158 1.79 10.41 -9.83
CA CYS A 158 2.17 9.44 -8.79
C CYS A 158 2.73 8.13 -9.34
N HIS A 159 2.19 7.65 -10.47
CA HIS A 159 2.43 6.29 -10.95
C HIS A 159 3.57 6.15 -11.96
N ALA A 160 3.94 7.21 -12.65
CA ALA A 160 5.07 7.31 -13.57
C ALA A 160 5.65 8.75 -13.53
N PRO A 161 6.16 9.21 -12.37
CA PRO A 161 6.51 10.62 -12.14
C PRO A 161 7.64 11.16 -13.03
N LEU A 162 8.48 10.30 -13.61
CA LEU A 162 9.51 10.70 -14.57
C LEU A 162 8.97 10.93 -15.99
N GLU A 163 7.67 10.73 -16.23
CA GLU A 163 7.06 11.06 -17.51
C GLU A 163 6.80 12.57 -17.58
N GLU A 164 7.59 13.26 -18.40
CA GLU A 164 7.47 14.71 -18.60
C GLU A 164 6.31 15.08 -19.52
N SER A 165 5.87 14.16 -20.39
CA SER A 165 4.82 14.42 -21.36
C SER A 165 3.41 14.36 -20.76
N ASP A 166 2.48 15.05 -21.42
CA ASP A 166 1.05 14.87 -21.21
C ASP A 166 0.52 13.58 -21.86
N ALA A 167 1.36 12.79 -22.55
CA ALA A 167 1.02 11.47 -23.07
C ALA A 167 1.26 10.35 -22.04
N ALA A 168 0.61 9.20 -22.24
CA ALA A 168 0.95 8.04 -21.42
C ALA A 168 2.39 7.62 -21.72
N PRO A 169 3.17 7.18 -20.71
CA PRO A 169 4.48 6.60 -20.92
C PRO A 169 4.42 5.53 -22.00
N ALA A 170 5.36 5.56 -22.95
CA ALA A 170 5.58 4.44 -23.86
C ALA A 170 5.96 3.19 -23.04
N ASP A 171 5.53 2.00 -23.49
CA ASP A 171 5.71 0.76 -22.73
C ASP A 171 7.20 0.43 -22.44
N ASP A 172 8.10 0.88 -23.30
CA ASP A 172 9.55 0.71 -23.19
C ASP A 172 10.27 1.94 -22.61
N SER A 173 9.54 2.96 -22.17
CA SER A 173 10.12 4.15 -21.55
C SER A 173 10.63 3.86 -20.13
N LEU A 174 11.61 4.66 -19.70
CA LEU A 174 12.13 4.61 -18.33
C LEU A 174 11.03 4.87 -17.30
N ALA A 175 10.13 5.82 -17.57
CA ALA A 175 9.02 6.14 -16.65
C ALA A 175 8.08 4.95 -16.47
N ALA A 176 7.81 4.19 -17.53
CA ALA A 176 7.01 2.96 -17.46
C ALA A 176 7.76 1.82 -16.75
N ASP A 177 9.05 1.63 -17.10
CA ASP A 177 9.89 0.56 -16.56
C ASP A 177 10.46 0.86 -15.18
N GLU A 178 10.33 2.05 -14.61
CA GLU A 178 10.84 2.32 -13.26
C GLU A 178 9.75 2.80 -12.30
N GLY A 179 8.63 3.33 -12.81
CA GLY A 179 7.57 3.85 -11.95
C GLY A 179 8.12 4.91 -10.98
N VAL A 180 7.89 4.73 -9.69
CA VAL A 180 8.54 5.54 -8.64
C VAL A 180 9.96 5.00 -8.40
N SER A 181 10.96 5.57 -9.08
CA SER A 181 12.36 5.13 -9.10
C SER A 181 13.25 5.76 -8.02
N CYS A 182 14.54 5.42 -8.02
CA CYS A 182 15.56 6.04 -7.16
C CYS A 182 15.60 7.56 -7.35
N ALA A 183 15.63 8.01 -8.60
CA ALA A 183 15.75 9.43 -8.93
C ALA A 183 14.53 10.24 -8.51
N VAL A 184 13.34 9.63 -8.59
CA VAL A 184 12.09 10.23 -8.12
C VAL A 184 12.20 10.64 -6.64
N CYS A 185 12.70 9.75 -5.80
CA CYS A 185 12.79 10.02 -4.37
C CYS A 185 14.06 10.77 -3.96
N HIS A 186 15.20 10.50 -4.61
CA HIS A 186 16.51 10.89 -4.09
C HIS A 186 17.26 11.92 -4.94
N VAL A 187 16.96 12.10 -6.23
CA VAL A 187 17.85 12.89 -7.11
C VAL A 187 17.20 14.22 -7.50
N ARG A 188 17.88 15.33 -7.24
CA ARG A 188 17.53 16.65 -7.83
C ARG A 188 18.81 17.37 -8.23
N ASP A 189 18.88 17.81 -9.48
CA ASP A 189 19.94 18.68 -10.00
C ASP A 189 21.35 18.19 -9.64
N GLY A 190 21.64 16.90 -9.90
CA GLY A 190 22.93 16.29 -9.61
C GLY A 190 23.20 15.97 -8.13
N HIS A 191 22.25 16.23 -7.23
CA HIS A 191 22.38 15.94 -5.81
C HIS A 191 21.56 14.72 -5.41
N VAL A 192 22.11 13.90 -4.51
CA VAL A 192 21.43 12.75 -3.91
C VAL A 192 20.98 13.12 -2.50
N PHE A 193 19.69 13.12 -2.21
CA PHE A 193 19.15 13.50 -0.90
C PHE A 193 18.89 12.29 -0.02
N GLY A 194 19.30 12.37 1.25
CA GLY A 194 19.08 11.36 2.27
C GLY A 194 18.66 11.97 3.59
N PRO A 195 18.31 11.16 4.61
CA PRO A 195 18.00 11.68 5.94
C PRO A 195 19.23 12.30 6.63
N GLU A 196 20.43 11.89 6.23
CA GLU A 196 21.71 12.35 6.74
C GLU A 196 22.64 12.64 5.55
N ALA A 197 23.58 13.56 5.75
CA ALA A 197 24.64 13.80 4.79
C ALA A 197 25.70 12.71 4.95
N ALA A 198 26.20 12.19 3.84
CA ALA A 198 27.26 11.21 3.82
C ALA A 198 28.23 11.57 2.69
N GLY A 199 29.51 11.66 3.03
CA GLY A 199 30.57 11.67 2.04
C GLY A 199 30.81 10.25 1.53
N ALA A 200 30.79 10.07 0.22
CA ALA A 200 31.25 8.85 -0.43
C ALA A 200 32.21 9.22 -1.57
N GLU A 201 33.10 8.29 -1.92
CA GLU A 201 34.09 8.49 -2.99
C GLU A 201 33.43 8.74 -4.36
N ASP A 202 32.24 8.19 -4.60
CA ASP A 202 31.54 8.28 -5.88
C ASP A 202 30.59 9.49 -5.95
N HIS A 203 29.67 9.64 -4.98
CA HIS A 203 28.77 10.80 -4.87
C HIS A 203 28.41 11.14 -3.42
N ALA A 204 28.43 12.43 -3.08
CA ALA A 204 27.99 12.90 -1.76
C ALA A 204 26.46 12.91 -1.65
N SER A 205 25.92 12.57 -0.47
CA SER A 205 24.51 12.78 -0.16
C SER A 205 24.29 14.08 0.62
N VAL A 206 23.22 14.79 0.27
CA VAL A 206 22.76 16.01 0.96
C VAL A 206 21.71 15.62 1.99
N ALA A 207 21.87 16.09 3.23
CA ALA A 207 20.88 15.88 4.28
C ALA A 207 19.58 16.63 3.98
N SER A 208 18.44 15.96 4.14
CA SER A 208 17.12 16.57 4.08
C SER A 208 16.23 16.00 5.18
N SER A 209 15.71 16.89 6.03
CA SER A 209 14.75 16.53 7.07
C SER A 209 13.45 15.96 6.48
N ALA A 210 13.08 16.34 5.25
CA ALA A 210 11.93 15.77 4.55
C ALA A 210 12.09 14.26 4.33
N MET A 211 13.31 13.79 4.04
CA MET A 211 13.62 12.37 3.84
C MET A 211 13.57 11.54 5.13
N ALA A 212 13.60 12.19 6.29
CA ALA A 212 13.48 11.56 7.61
C ALA A 212 12.04 11.56 8.17
N THR A 213 11.08 12.20 7.50
CA THR A 213 9.72 12.40 8.00
C THR A 213 8.66 11.98 6.97
N GLY A 214 7.37 12.07 7.33
CA GLY A 214 6.26 11.82 6.40
C GLY A 214 6.18 12.80 5.23
N ALA A 215 6.95 13.91 5.26
CA ALA A 215 6.99 14.89 4.18
C ALA A 215 7.45 14.29 2.85
N ALA A 216 8.40 13.34 2.86
CA ALA A 216 8.82 12.64 1.64
C ALA A 216 7.74 11.75 1.01
N CYS A 217 6.73 11.34 1.79
CA CYS A 217 5.66 10.47 1.32
C CYS A 217 4.40 11.26 0.94
N ALA A 218 4.18 12.40 1.58
CA ALA A 218 2.94 13.17 1.51
C ALA A 218 2.46 13.53 0.10
N PRO A 219 3.32 13.91 -0.86
CA PRO A 219 2.85 14.31 -2.20
C PRO A 219 2.01 13.23 -2.86
N CYS A 220 2.48 11.97 -2.83
CA CYS A 220 1.74 10.86 -3.42
C CYS A 220 0.72 10.24 -2.46
N HIS A 221 0.86 10.44 -1.15
CA HIS A 221 0.04 9.77 -0.14
C HIS A 221 -1.01 10.66 0.55
N GLN A 222 -1.15 11.92 0.15
CA GLN A 222 -2.16 12.85 0.64
C GLN A 222 -2.59 13.79 -0.48
N PHE A 223 -3.77 13.55 -1.06
CA PHE A 223 -4.27 14.38 -2.15
C PHE A 223 -5.79 14.30 -2.31
N ASN A 224 -6.35 15.38 -2.85
CA ASN A 224 -7.77 15.49 -3.11
C ASN A 224 -8.16 14.89 -4.46
N PHE A 225 -9.46 14.76 -4.67
CA PHE A 225 -9.98 14.49 -6.01
C PHE A 225 -9.59 15.62 -6.98
N PRO A 226 -9.26 15.29 -8.23
CA PRO A 226 -8.96 16.31 -9.24
C PRO A 226 -10.20 17.15 -9.53
N GLY A 227 -9.98 18.44 -9.75
CA GLY A 227 -11.03 19.35 -10.16
C GLY A 227 -11.40 19.17 -11.63
N PRO A 228 -12.48 19.84 -12.09
CA PRO A 228 -12.91 19.74 -13.48
C PRO A 228 -11.91 20.31 -14.50
N ASP A 229 -10.99 21.17 -14.05
CA ASP A 229 -9.90 21.69 -14.88
C ASP A 229 -8.79 20.63 -15.09
N ASP A 230 -8.56 19.77 -14.09
CA ASP A 230 -7.60 18.66 -14.16
C ASP A 230 -8.20 17.39 -14.78
N MET A 231 -9.51 17.20 -14.61
CA MET A 231 -10.26 16.03 -15.05
C MET A 231 -11.66 16.46 -15.53
N PRO A 232 -11.83 16.71 -16.84
CA PRO A 232 -13.14 17.03 -17.41
C PRO A 232 -14.18 15.96 -17.06
N GLY A 233 -15.33 16.39 -16.54
CA GLY A 233 -16.38 15.48 -16.06
C GLY A 233 -16.15 14.94 -14.64
N ALA A 234 -15.17 15.44 -13.90
CA ALA A 234 -15.02 15.15 -12.47
C ALA A 234 -16.31 15.45 -11.71
N VAL A 235 -16.84 14.43 -11.05
CA VAL A 235 -18.07 14.52 -10.24
C VAL A 235 -17.78 14.65 -8.76
N PHE A 236 -16.54 14.40 -8.33
CA PHE A 236 -16.13 14.52 -6.95
C PHE A 236 -15.78 15.97 -6.61
N ASP A 237 -15.96 16.33 -5.35
CA ASP A 237 -15.55 17.63 -4.85
C ASP A 237 -14.01 17.74 -4.79
N PRO A 238 -13.38 18.77 -5.40
CA PRO A 238 -11.93 18.91 -5.39
C PRO A 238 -11.32 19.26 -4.02
N HIS A 239 -12.15 19.54 -3.01
CA HIS A 239 -11.73 19.68 -1.62
C HIS A 239 -11.90 18.39 -0.81
N GLU A 240 -12.44 17.33 -1.40
CA GLU A 240 -12.57 16.02 -0.76
C GLU A 240 -11.27 15.23 -0.96
N PRO A 241 -10.69 14.64 0.10
CA PRO A 241 -9.50 13.80 -0.04
C PRO A 241 -9.82 12.50 -0.79
N MET A 242 -9.16 12.27 -1.92
CA MET A 242 -9.20 10.95 -2.58
C MET A 242 -8.34 9.96 -1.79
N GLN A 243 -7.16 10.40 -1.35
CA GLN A 243 -6.30 9.67 -0.42
C GLN A 243 -5.91 10.59 0.74
N ASN A 244 -6.11 10.09 1.97
CA ASN A 244 -6.00 10.89 3.19
C ASN A 244 -4.99 10.32 4.20
N THR A 245 -4.00 9.55 3.73
CA THR A 245 -3.16 8.70 4.59
C THR A 245 -2.34 9.52 5.59
N VAL A 246 -1.78 10.66 5.18
CA VAL A 246 -0.96 11.48 6.07
C VAL A 246 -1.82 12.12 7.15
N GLU A 247 -3.01 12.59 6.81
CA GLU A 247 -3.92 13.17 7.80
C GLU A 247 -4.49 12.11 8.75
N GLU A 248 -4.78 10.90 8.26
CA GLU A 248 -5.11 9.75 9.11
C GLU A 248 -3.97 9.43 10.08
N TRP A 249 -2.72 9.53 9.63
CA TRP A 249 -1.53 9.30 10.44
C TRP A 249 -1.31 10.35 11.52
N ARG A 250 -1.43 11.63 11.16
CA ARG A 250 -1.34 12.75 12.12
C ARG A 250 -2.35 12.66 13.26
N ARG A 251 -3.49 12.00 13.04
CA ARG A 251 -4.54 11.80 14.04
C ARG A 251 -4.40 10.51 14.84
N SER A 252 -3.45 9.65 14.49
CA SER A 252 -3.22 8.36 15.14
C SER A 252 -2.29 8.49 16.35
N GLU A 253 -2.20 7.44 17.16
CA GLU A 253 -1.21 7.34 18.24
C GLU A 253 0.25 7.28 17.74
N PHE A 254 0.44 7.07 16.43
CA PHE A 254 1.75 6.98 15.78
C PHE A 254 2.16 8.29 15.07
N ALA A 255 1.51 9.42 15.35
CA ALA A 255 1.79 10.72 14.70
C ALA A 255 3.24 11.20 14.83
N ASP A 256 3.98 10.73 15.84
CA ASP A 256 5.41 11.02 16.02
C ASP A 256 6.35 9.94 15.45
N THR A 257 5.79 8.88 14.85
CA THR A 257 6.54 7.78 14.23
C THR A 257 6.58 7.97 12.71
N PRO A 258 7.75 8.25 12.10
CA PRO A 258 7.85 8.42 10.65
C PRO A 258 7.39 7.17 9.89
N CYS A 259 6.77 7.36 8.73
CA CYS A 259 6.27 6.28 7.86
C CYS A 259 7.36 5.23 7.58
N GLN A 260 8.60 5.69 7.38
CA GLN A 260 9.80 4.90 7.14
C GLN A 260 10.08 3.87 8.23
N THR A 261 9.63 4.09 9.48
CA THR A 261 9.84 3.14 10.58
C THR A 261 9.19 1.79 10.31
N CYS A 262 7.94 1.81 9.82
CA CYS A 262 7.18 0.60 9.52
C CYS A 262 7.35 0.15 8.05
N HIS A 263 7.34 1.11 7.11
CA HIS A 263 7.35 0.80 5.68
C HIS A 263 8.76 0.59 5.12
N MET A 264 9.79 1.20 5.71
CA MET A 264 11.20 1.08 5.33
C MET A 264 12.07 0.65 6.52
N PRO A 265 11.79 -0.51 7.15
CA PRO A 265 12.44 -0.89 8.40
C PRO A 265 13.95 -1.03 8.20
N LEU A 266 14.69 -0.78 9.28
CA LEU A 266 16.14 -0.94 9.30
C LEU A 266 16.52 -2.39 9.00
N ARG A 267 17.56 -2.54 8.18
CA ARG A 267 18.19 -3.78 7.78
C ARG A 267 19.69 -3.65 7.94
N THR A 268 20.35 -4.79 7.93
CA THR A 268 21.81 -4.90 7.88
C THR A 268 22.14 -5.72 6.63
N ASP A 269 23.05 -5.22 5.79
CA ASP A 269 23.49 -5.94 4.60
C ASP A 269 24.52 -7.01 4.94
N GLY A 270 25.05 -7.71 3.91
CA GLY A 270 26.05 -8.76 4.09
C GLY A 270 27.39 -8.28 4.67
N GLU A 271 27.65 -6.97 4.63
CA GLU A 271 28.87 -6.33 5.10
C GLU A 271 28.70 -5.70 6.49
N GLY A 272 27.53 -5.85 7.11
CA GLY A 272 27.25 -5.28 8.43
C GLY A 272 26.78 -3.82 8.40
N ARG A 273 26.61 -3.21 7.22
CA ARG A 273 26.15 -1.82 7.11
C ARG A 273 24.65 -1.75 7.32
N ARG A 274 24.21 -0.78 8.11
CA ARG A 274 22.79 -0.55 8.38
C ARG A 274 22.19 0.36 7.30
N TYR A 275 21.04 -0.02 6.79
CA TYR A 275 20.29 0.76 5.81
C TYR A 275 18.78 0.61 6.01
N ARG A 276 17.99 1.51 5.43
CA ARG A 276 16.51 1.43 5.42
C ARG A 276 16.06 0.59 4.23
N SER A 277 15.20 -0.39 4.47
CA SER A 277 14.72 -1.25 3.38
C SER A 277 13.89 -0.47 2.38
N HIS A 278 14.11 -0.71 1.08
CA HIS A 278 13.35 -0.13 -0.02
C HIS A 278 12.31 -1.10 -0.59
N GLU A 279 11.97 -2.17 0.13
CA GLU A 279 10.80 -3.01 -0.19
C GLU A 279 9.49 -2.22 -0.06
N MET A 280 9.52 -1.16 0.75
CA MET A 280 8.40 -0.24 1.02
C MET A 280 7.14 -1.06 1.37
N ARG A 281 7.26 -1.83 2.45
CA ARG A 281 6.33 -2.89 2.84
C ARG A 281 4.91 -2.36 2.86
N ALA A 282 3.98 -3.07 2.23
CA ALA A 282 2.57 -2.69 2.17
C ALA A 282 1.72 -3.98 2.12
N ARG A 283 0.64 -3.97 1.33
CA ARG A 283 -0.31 -5.09 1.20
C ARG A 283 0.29 -6.43 0.77
N ARG A 284 1.51 -6.48 0.22
CA ARG A 284 2.19 -7.73 -0.16
C ARG A 284 3.03 -8.33 0.97
N ASN A 285 3.08 -7.70 2.15
CA ASN A 285 3.80 -8.20 3.31
C ASN A 285 2.82 -8.84 4.31
N PRO A 286 2.78 -10.18 4.45
CA PRO A 286 1.80 -10.86 5.30
C PRO A 286 1.90 -10.48 6.79
N GLU A 287 3.12 -10.20 7.27
CA GLU A 287 3.33 -9.85 8.67
C GLU A 287 2.75 -8.48 8.98
N LEU A 288 3.00 -7.48 8.13
CA LEU A 288 2.40 -6.16 8.26
C LEU A 288 0.87 -6.23 8.20
N MET A 289 0.31 -7.03 7.29
CA MET A 289 -1.14 -7.20 7.15
C MET A 289 -1.79 -7.86 8.37
N ARG A 290 -1.07 -8.77 9.05
CA ARG A 290 -1.53 -9.44 10.26
C ARG A 290 -1.49 -8.51 11.47
N GLN A 291 -0.47 -7.65 11.57
CA GLN A 291 -0.28 -6.71 12.68
C GLN A 291 -1.19 -5.48 12.61
N ALA A 292 -1.71 -5.15 11.42
CA ALA A 292 -2.53 -3.94 11.23
C ALA A 292 -3.89 -3.98 11.95
N LEU A 293 -4.35 -5.13 12.43
CA LEU A 293 -5.70 -5.26 12.97
C LEU A 293 -5.75 -6.17 14.20
N ASP A 294 -6.25 -5.62 15.30
CA ASP A 294 -6.61 -6.37 16.49
C ASP A 294 -8.07 -6.79 16.44
N VAL A 295 -8.33 -8.08 16.74
CA VAL A 295 -9.65 -8.70 16.59
C VAL A 295 -10.05 -9.38 17.89
N ASP A 296 -11.05 -8.83 18.57
CA ASP A 296 -11.79 -9.56 19.61
C ASP A 296 -13.03 -10.21 19.02
N VAL A 297 -13.32 -11.44 19.42
CA VAL A 297 -14.48 -12.18 18.90
C VAL A 297 -15.17 -12.99 19.98
N GLN A 298 -16.48 -12.84 20.03
CA GLN A 298 -17.35 -13.59 20.93
C GLN A 298 -18.48 -14.24 20.15
N ALA A 299 -18.79 -15.50 20.45
CA ALA A 299 -19.90 -16.21 19.86
C ALA A 299 -20.77 -16.84 20.96
N VAL A 300 -22.05 -16.49 20.99
CA VAL A 300 -23.02 -16.97 22.00
C VAL A 300 -24.23 -17.57 21.31
N ARG A 301 -24.66 -18.75 21.78
CA ARG A 301 -25.90 -19.37 21.31
C ARG A 301 -27.11 -18.68 21.93
N ARG A 302 -28.09 -18.30 21.12
CA ARG A 302 -29.39 -17.76 21.55
C ARG A 302 -30.48 -18.53 20.81
N GLY A 303 -31.06 -19.53 21.47
CA GLY A 303 -31.99 -20.47 20.83
C GLY A 303 -31.38 -21.17 19.62
N ALA A 304 -32.02 -21.03 18.45
CA ALA A 304 -31.56 -21.63 17.19
C ALA A 304 -30.43 -20.84 16.49
N GLU A 305 -30.09 -19.65 16.99
CA GLU A 305 -29.09 -18.77 16.40
C GLU A 305 -27.80 -18.73 17.20
N VAL A 306 -26.70 -18.43 16.51
CA VAL A 306 -25.41 -18.07 17.11
C VAL A 306 -25.18 -16.61 16.77
N ILE A 307 -25.12 -15.77 17.81
CA ILE A 307 -24.78 -14.36 17.70
C ILE A 307 -23.27 -14.24 17.81
N VAL A 308 -22.64 -13.70 16.78
CA VAL A 308 -21.20 -13.49 16.73
C VAL A 308 -20.95 -11.99 16.75
N ARG A 309 -20.24 -11.51 17.77
CA ARG A 309 -19.78 -10.12 17.87
C ARG A 309 -18.28 -10.10 17.59
N LEU A 310 -17.87 -9.41 16.53
CA LEU A 310 -16.48 -9.09 16.25
C LEU A 310 -16.25 -7.63 16.61
N THR A 311 -15.20 -7.34 17.35
CA THR A 311 -14.76 -5.98 17.64
C THR A 311 -13.37 -5.77 17.06
N LEU A 312 -13.27 -4.84 16.11
CA LEU A 312 -12.06 -4.56 15.36
C LEU A 312 -11.43 -3.27 15.87
N ARG A 313 -10.11 -3.27 16.05
CA ARG A 313 -9.32 -2.10 16.45
C ARG A 313 -8.08 -1.97 15.57
N PRO A 314 -7.56 -0.74 15.38
CA PRO A 314 -6.21 -0.59 14.84
C PRO A 314 -5.23 -1.41 15.68
N GLY A 315 -4.35 -2.17 15.02
CA GLY A 315 -3.22 -2.81 15.68
C GLY A 315 -1.98 -1.90 15.61
N VAL A 316 -0.84 -2.44 15.18
CA VAL A 316 0.38 -1.63 14.95
C VAL A 316 0.27 -0.93 13.58
N VAL A 317 -0.50 0.16 13.54
CA VAL A 317 -0.77 0.93 12.32
C VAL A 317 -1.11 2.39 12.62
N GLY A 318 -0.39 3.29 11.97
CA GLY A 318 -0.57 4.73 12.14
C GLY A 318 -1.46 5.35 11.08
N HIS A 319 -2.53 4.69 10.62
CA HIS A 319 -3.50 5.25 9.67
C HIS A 319 -4.75 4.35 9.66
N ALA A 320 -5.80 4.73 8.94
CA ALA A 320 -6.98 3.89 8.83
C ALA A 320 -6.65 2.55 8.15
N VAL A 321 -7.49 1.53 8.39
CA VAL A 321 -7.31 0.18 7.85
C VAL A 321 -8.54 -0.22 7.03
N PRO A 322 -8.42 -0.32 5.69
CA PRO A 322 -7.26 0.08 4.87
C PRO A 322 -7.18 1.60 4.63
N THR A 323 -5.97 2.16 4.57
CA THR A 323 -5.74 3.51 4.02
C THR A 323 -5.61 3.44 2.50
N GLY A 324 -5.46 4.59 1.84
CA GLY A 324 -5.25 4.72 0.40
C GLY A 324 -6.45 5.33 -0.33
N ASP A 325 -6.59 4.96 -1.60
CA ASP A 325 -7.70 5.40 -2.46
C ASP A 325 -9.08 4.90 -1.99
N MET A 326 -10.12 5.47 -2.60
CA MET A 326 -11.53 5.19 -2.29
C MET A 326 -12.01 3.75 -2.53
N PHE A 327 -11.24 2.91 -3.22
CA PHE A 327 -11.67 1.56 -3.60
C PHE A 327 -11.32 0.50 -2.55
N ARG A 328 -10.46 0.85 -1.58
CA ARG A 328 -9.95 -0.10 -0.58
C ARG A 328 -11.04 -0.42 0.46
N ALA A 329 -11.16 -1.70 0.81
CA ALA A 329 -12.10 -2.16 1.84
C ALA A 329 -11.54 -3.29 2.70
N LEU A 330 -12.10 -3.49 3.90
CA LEU A 330 -12.00 -4.77 4.62
C LEU A 330 -13.19 -5.66 4.31
N GLU A 331 -12.95 -6.86 3.79
CA GLU A 331 -13.95 -7.91 3.71
C GLU A 331 -13.92 -8.77 4.98
N VAL A 332 -14.99 -8.74 5.76
CA VAL A 332 -15.18 -9.57 6.97
C VAL A 332 -16.20 -10.65 6.68
N ASP A 333 -15.72 -11.89 6.55
CA ASP A 333 -16.55 -13.08 6.39
C ASP A 333 -16.69 -13.82 7.72
N VAL A 334 -17.91 -14.21 8.09
CA VAL A 334 -18.19 -15.05 9.26
C VAL A 334 -19.10 -16.22 8.86
N PHE A 335 -18.72 -17.45 9.21
CA PHE A 335 -19.44 -18.67 8.83
C PHE A 335 -19.27 -19.80 9.84
N PRO A 336 -20.21 -20.76 9.92
CA PRO A 336 -20.03 -21.97 10.73
C PRO A 336 -18.79 -22.76 10.29
N GLU A 337 -18.03 -23.33 11.23
CA GLU A 337 -16.80 -24.07 10.90
C GLU A 337 -17.08 -25.21 9.89
N GLY A 338 -16.25 -25.28 8.84
CA GLY A 338 -16.40 -26.22 7.74
C GLY A 338 -17.51 -25.89 6.74
N GLN A 339 -18.14 -24.70 6.82
CA GLN A 339 -19.25 -24.30 5.94
C GLN A 339 -19.05 -22.92 5.29
N PRO A 340 -17.95 -22.67 4.53
CA PRO A 340 -17.65 -21.36 3.93
C PRO A 340 -18.70 -20.86 2.91
N GLN A 341 -19.50 -21.77 2.35
CA GLN A 341 -20.64 -21.44 1.49
C GLN A 341 -21.77 -20.72 2.24
N ARG A 342 -21.81 -20.81 3.58
CA ARG A 342 -22.83 -20.16 4.43
C ARG A 342 -22.34 -18.85 5.05
N ARG A 343 -21.32 -18.23 4.48
CA ARG A 343 -20.75 -16.98 4.97
C ARG A 343 -21.74 -15.82 4.90
N GLN A 344 -21.73 -15.02 5.96
CA GLN A 344 -22.21 -13.66 5.94
C GLN A 344 -21.00 -12.75 5.76
N ARG A 345 -21.14 -11.75 4.91
CA ARG A 345 -20.09 -10.78 4.60
C ARG A 345 -20.48 -9.38 5.07
N ARG A 346 -19.49 -8.64 5.56
CA ARG A 346 -19.52 -7.19 5.69
C ARG A 346 -18.31 -6.62 4.99
N GLU A 347 -18.48 -5.46 4.39
CA GLU A 347 -17.42 -4.69 3.76
C GLU A 347 -17.32 -3.36 4.50
N LEU A 348 -16.12 -3.04 4.99
CA LEU A 348 -15.84 -1.77 5.68
C LEU A 348 -15.01 -0.89 4.76
N THR A 349 -15.56 0.26 4.36
CA THR A 349 -14.98 1.16 3.37
C THR A 349 -15.42 2.62 3.59
N ARG A 350 -14.86 3.54 2.81
CA ARG A 350 -15.36 4.90 2.68
C ARG A 350 -16.57 4.90 1.75
N HIS A 351 -17.63 5.60 2.15
CA HIS A 351 -18.85 5.74 1.38
C HIS A 351 -18.99 7.16 0.87
N PHE A 352 -19.10 7.29 -0.45
CA PHE A 352 -19.24 8.57 -1.14
C PHE A 352 -20.63 8.68 -1.75
N GLY A 353 -21.17 9.89 -1.80
CA GLY A 353 -22.48 10.12 -2.40
C GLY A 353 -22.75 11.58 -2.73
N PRO A 354 -23.76 11.85 -3.59
CA PRO A 354 -24.06 13.19 -4.08
C PRO A 354 -24.52 14.10 -2.95
N ARG A 355 -23.97 15.32 -2.90
CA ARG A 355 -24.43 16.43 -2.07
C ARG A 355 -24.61 17.69 -2.91
N LEU A 356 -25.61 18.49 -2.54
CA LEU A 356 -25.73 19.85 -3.03
C LEU A 356 -24.54 20.67 -2.53
N ALA A 357 -23.86 21.31 -3.46
CA ALA A 357 -22.78 22.26 -3.25
C ALA A 357 -23.05 23.49 -4.13
N PHE A 358 -22.23 24.53 -3.97
CA PHE A 358 -22.26 25.70 -4.83
C PHE A 358 -20.90 25.84 -5.48
N ARG A 359 -20.88 25.99 -6.81
CA ARG A 359 -19.67 26.25 -7.59
C ARG A 359 -19.90 27.53 -8.37
N ASP A 360 -19.03 28.52 -8.18
CA ASP A 360 -19.14 29.84 -8.82
C ASP A 360 -20.50 30.52 -8.58
N GLY A 361 -21.09 30.29 -7.41
CA GLY A 361 -22.40 30.82 -7.01
C GLY A 361 -23.60 29.99 -7.50
N GLU A 362 -23.40 29.01 -8.38
CA GLU A 362 -24.46 28.17 -8.93
C GLU A 362 -24.59 26.83 -8.18
N PRO A 363 -25.82 26.35 -7.94
CA PRO A 363 -26.04 25.05 -7.31
C PRO A 363 -25.52 23.92 -8.20
N SER A 364 -24.70 23.05 -7.62
CA SER A 364 -24.12 21.87 -8.28
C SER A 364 -24.24 20.64 -7.39
N ILE A 365 -24.25 19.45 -8.00
CA ILE A 365 -24.21 18.18 -7.26
C ILE A 365 -22.81 17.62 -7.35
N LEU A 366 -22.11 17.59 -6.21
CA LEU A 366 -20.76 17.01 -6.09
C LEU A 366 -20.80 15.76 -5.22
N VAL A 367 -19.94 14.80 -5.52
CA VAL A 367 -19.76 13.60 -4.73
C VAL A 367 -18.77 13.89 -3.60
N ARG A 368 -19.23 13.71 -2.36
CA ARG A 368 -18.44 13.88 -1.13
C ARG A 368 -18.52 12.64 -0.25
N GLN A 369 -17.59 12.49 0.67
CA GLN A 369 -17.67 11.43 1.67
C GLN A 369 -18.88 11.65 2.57
N ARG A 370 -19.63 10.57 2.80
CA ARG A 370 -20.83 10.53 3.65
C ARG A 370 -20.57 9.81 4.95
N ARG A 371 -19.75 8.77 4.90
CA ARG A 371 -19.42 7.91 6.04
C ARG A 371 -18.09 7.20 5.80
N ASP A 372 -17.38 6.92 6.88
CA ASP A 372 -16.21 6.06 6.89
C ASP A 372 -16.48 4.89 7.85
N GLU A 373 -16.45 3.66 7.35
CA GLU A 373 -16.59 2.45 8.16
C GLU A 373 -15.26 1.76 8.45
N ARG A 374 -14.16 2.30 7.92
CA ARG A 374 -12.84 1.69 8.09
C ARG A 374 -12.41 1.75 9.55
N VAL A 375 -11.64 0.76 9.95
CA VAL A 375 -11.09 0.70 11.31
C VAL A 375 -10.06 1.83 11.45
N GLY A 376 -10.21 2.68 12.48
CA GLY A 376 -9.37 3.88 12.65
C GLY A 376 -9.71 5.06 11.72
N GLY A 377 -10.77 4.98 10.91
CA GLY A 377 -11.24 6.09 10.07
C GLY A 377 -12.09 7.13 10.84
N SER A 378 -12.67 6.72 11.96
CA SER A 378 -13.33 7.57 12.96
C SER A 378 -12.46 7.63 14.21
N ALA A 379 -12.49 8.72 14.99
CA ALA A 379 -11.62 8.99 16.14
C ALA A 379 -11.58 7.86 17.21
N GLY A 380 -10.81 6.81 16.98
CA GLY A 380 -10.43 5.78 17.96
C GLY A 380 -11.50 4.75 18.36
N GLU A 381 -12.77 4.90 17.96
CA GLU A 381 -13.82 3.99 18.41
C GLU A 381 -13.72 2.60 17.75
N PRO A 382 -13.76 1.49 18.53
CA PRO A 382 -13.75 0.14 17.98
C PRO A 382 -14.97 -0.15 17.08
N GLU A 383 -14.73 -0.73 15.91
CA GLU A 383 -15.83 -1.12 15.01
C GLU A 383 -16.41 -2.47 15.47
N ALA A 384 -17.66 -2.47 15.93
CA ALA A 384 -18.35 -3.65 16.43
C ALA A 384 -19.33 -4.22 15.40
N LEU A 385 -19.00 -5.37 14.83
CA LEU A 385 -19.81 -6.08 13.84
C LEU A 385 -20.59 -7.23 14.49
N VAL A 386 -21.89 -7.30 14.20
CA VAL A 386 -22.77 -8.37 14.70
C VAL A 386 -23.29 -9.23 13.55
N PHE A 387 -23.04 -10.52 13.64
CA PHE A 387 -23.51 -11.54 12.70
C PHE A 387 -24.47 -12.51 13.40
N ARG A 388 -25.44 -13.02 12.65
CA ARG A 388 -26.45 -13.96 13.17
C ARG A 388 -26.47 -15.22 12.32
N LEU A 389 -25.87 -16.29 12.83
CA LEU A 389 -25.76 -17.55 12.09
C LEU A 389 -26.77 -18.58 12.61
N ARG A 390 -27.59 -19.15 11.72
CA ARG A 390 -28.43 -20.31 12.05
C ARG A 390 -27.61 -21.59 11.93
N THR A 391 -27.07 -22.11 13.04
CA THR A 391 -26.19 -23.28 13.01
C THR A 391 -26.16 -24.07 14.31
N ARG A 392 -26.03 -25.40 14.18
CA ARG A 392 -25.76 -26.33 15.29
C ARG A 392 -24.26 -26.52 15.57
N ARG A 393 -23.38 -25.96 14.74
CA ARG A 393 -21.92 -26.03 14.96
C ARG A 393 -21.55 -25.38 16.29
N SER A 394 -20.58 -25.98 16.98
CA SER A 394 -20.01 -25.47 18.23
C SER A 394 -18.86 -24.49 18.01
N LYS A 395 -18.46 -24.28 16.75
CA LYS A 395 -17.44 -23.31 16.34
C LYS A 395 -17.89 -22.50 15.13
N VAL A 396 -17.43 -21.27 15.09
CA VAL A 396 -17.59 -20.32 13.98
C VAL A 396 -16.19 -19.91 13.52
N ARG A 397 -16.01 -19.76 12.21
CA ARG A 397 -14.80 -19.21 11.60
C ARG A 397 -15.07 -17.79 11.14
N TYR A 398 -14.09 -16.91 11.37
CA TYR A 398 -14.04 -15.59 10.75
C TYR A 398 -12.80 -15.46 9.87
N VAL A 399 -12.92 -14.69 8.80
CA VAL A 399 -11.81 -14.36 7.89
C VAL A 399 -11.93 -12.90 7.48
N ILE A 400 -10.87 -12.14 7.72
CA ILE A 400 -10.74 -10.72 7.36
C ILE A 400 -9.69 -10.62 6.25
N ARG A 401 -10.04 -9.90 5.18
CA ARG A 401 -9.17 -9.69 4.03
C ARG A 401 -9.15 -8.21 3.65
N HIS A 402 -7.99 -7.76 3.22
CA HIS A 402 -7.85 -6.49 2.52
C HIS A 402 -8.31 -6.67 1.08
N LEU A 403 -9.27 -5.86 0.66
CA LEU A 403 -9.73 -5.76 -0.70
C LEU A 403 -9.17 -4.49 -1.31
N ALA A 404 -8.33 -4.66 -2.32
CA ALA A 404 -7.58 -3.59 -2.94
C ALA A 404 -8.41 -2.88 -4.04
N MET A 405 -9.47 -3.50 -4.54
CA MET A 405 -10.41 -2.99 -5.55
C MET A 405 -11.69 -3.82 -5.46
N PRO A 406 -12.89 -3.26 -5.72
CA PRO A 406 -14.12 -4.04 -5.78
C PRO A 406 -14.00 -5.29 -6.65
N ARG A 407 -14.51 -6.42 -6.18
CA ARG A 407 -14.45 -7.70 -6.93
C ARG A 407 -15.12 -7.62 -8.30
N ALA A 408 -16.19 -6.84 -8.40
CA ALA A 408 -16.90 -6.62 -9.65
C ALA A 408 -16.04 -5.87 -10.67
N ASP A 409 -15.30 -4.85 -10.23
CA ASP A 409 -14.36 -4.12 -11.09
C ASP A 409 -13.21 -5.01 -11.53
N ALA A 410 -12.63 -5.78 -10.58
CA ALA A 410 -11.58 -6.74 -10.90
C ALA A 410 -12.04 -7.77 -11.95
N ALA A 411 -13.26 -8.31 -11.80
CA ALA A 411 -13.84 -9.25 -12.74
C ALA A 411 -14.12 -8.62 -14.12
N ARG A 412 -14.69 -7.40 -14.13
CA ARG A 412 -14.94 -6.63 -15.37
C ARG A 412 -13.64 -6.38 -16.13
N ASP A 413 -12.59 -6.00 -15.41
CA ASP A 413 -11.34 -5.52 -16.00
C ASP A 413 -10.29 -6.65 -16.18
N GLY A 414 -10.67 -7.91 -15.93
CA GLY A 414 -9.81 -9.08 -16.09
C GLY A 414 -8.65 -9.17 -15.10
N VAL A 415 -8.73 -8.46 -13.97
CA VAL A 415 -7.69 -8.45 -12.93
C VAL A 415 -7.81 -9.72 -12.07
N PRO A 416 -6.75 -10.54 -11.95
CA PRO A 416 -6.80 -11.76 -11.15
C PRO A 416 -7.14 -11.46 -9.69
N ILE A 417 -8.08 -12.22 -9.11
CA ILE A 417 -8.56 -11.96 -7.74
C ILE A 417 -7.45 -12.05 -6.68
N GLY A 418 -6.42 -12.88 -6.92
CA GLY A 418 -5.24 -12.98 -6.04
C GLY A 418 -4.39 -11.71 -5.99
N HIS A 419 -4.48 -10.85 -7.01
CA HIS A 419 -3.82 -9.53 -6.99
C HIS A 419 -4.61 -8.50 -6.20
N VAL A 420 -5.91 -8.73 -6.01
CA VAL A 420 -6.85 -7.78 -5.43
C VAL A 420 -7.15 -8.09 -3.96
N VAL A 421 -7.16 -9.36 -3.59
CA VAL A 421 -7.53 -9.82 -2.26
C VAL A 421 -6.30 -10.32 -1.51
N THR A 422 -6.02 -9.69 -0.38
CA THR A 422 -4.91 -10.07 0.51
C THR A 422 -5.46 -10.57 1.84
N PRO A 423 -5.11 -11.78 2.29
CA PRO A 423 -5.46 -12.25 3.63
C PRO A 423 -4.86 -11.35 4.72
N MET A 424 -5.61 -11.07 5.79
CA MET A 424 -5.11 -10.34 6.97
C MET A 424 -5.14 -11.22 8.21
N VAL A 425 -6.34 -11.53 8.70
CA VAL A 425 -6.54 -12.24 9.97
C VAL A 425 -7.64 -13.28 9.77
N ALA A 426 -7.48 -14.46 10.35
CA ALA A 426 -8.51 -15.48 10.38
C ALA A 426 -8.43 -16.28 11.69
N GLY A 427 -9.58 -16.71 12.19
CA GLY A 427 -9.62 -17.48 13.43
C GLY A 427 -10.89 -18.29 13.58
N ASN A 428 -10.89 -19.16 14.58
CA ASN A 428 -12.07 -19.92 14.99
C ASN A 428 -12.44 -19.50 16.41
N VAL A 429 -13.74 -19.31 16.67
CA VAL A 429 -14.29 -19.01 17.99
C VAL A 429 -15.22 -20.12 18.42
N ARG A 430 -15.08 -20.58 19.67
CA ARG A 430 -16.00 -21.54 20.27
C ARG A 430 -17.31 -20.83 20.65
N VAL A 431 -18.43 -21.42 20.26
CA VAL A 431 -19.76 -20.93 20.63
C VAL A 431 -20.01 -21.28 22.09
N ARG A 432 -20.16 -20.25 22.93
CA ARG A 432 -20.54 -20.41 24.33
C ARG A 432 -22.06 -20.65 24.45
N PRO A 433 -22.50 -21.52 25.38
CA PRO A 433 -23.90 -21.54 25.77
C PRO A 433 -24.29 -20.17 26.37
N GLN A 434 -25.58 -19.87 26.32
CA GLN A 434 -26.12 -18.67 26.96
C GLN A 434 -26.01 -18.78 28.47
#